data_AF-B9S8A2-F1
#
_entry.id   AF-B9S8A2-F1
#
_cell.length_a   1.000
_cell.length_b   1.000
_cell.length_c   1.000
_cell.angle_alpha   90.00
_cell.angle_beta   90.00
_cell.angle_gamma   90.00
#
_symmetry.space_group_name_H-M   'P 1'
#
loop_
_entity.id
_entity.type
_entity.pdbx_description
1 polymer ?
#
loop_
_entity_poly.entity_id
_entity_poly.type
_entity_poly.pdbx_seq_one_letter_code
_entity_poly.pdbx_strand_id
1 'polypeptide(L)'
;MHIEDLEGLLSLFEASYLSEEDENILEVARKFATIYLQKNIVQQDKAPFLSMMISHSLELPLHLRVLRWETRWFIEVYERKQGMNPLLLELAKLDFNNV
;
A
#
# COMPACT_ATOMS: atom_id res chain seq x y z
N MET A 1 -2.16 18.51 2.76
CA MET A 1 -1.41 17.50 2.01
C MET A 1 -2.37 16.90 1.00
N HIS A 2 -2.04 16.99 -0.28
CA HIS A 2 -2.88 16.49 -1.37
C HIS A 2 -2.83 14.95 -1.40
N ILE A 3 -3.79 14.31 -2.09
CA ILE A 3 -3.83 12.84 -2.22
C ILE A 3 -2.54 12.32 -2.90
N GLU A 4 -2.07 13.04 -3.92
CA GLU A 4 -0.83 12.75 -4.64
C GLU A 4 0.40 12.74 -3.71
N ASP A 5 0.46 13.66 -2.74
CA ASP A 5 1.52 13.69 -1.74
C ASP A 5 1.49 12.44 -0.84
N LEU A 6 0.29 11.94 -0.52
CA LEU A 6 0.11 10.73 0.30
C LEU A 6 0.50 9.46 -0.44
N GLU A 7 0.18 9.37 -1.74
CA GLU A 7 0.63 8.26 -2.60
C GLU A 7 2.16 8.25 -2.73
N GLY A 8 2.77 9.43 -2.88
CA GLY A 8 4.23 9.58 -2.88
C GLY A 8 4.87 9.16 -1.55
N LEU A 9 4.29 9.57 -0.42
CA LEU A 9 4.76 9.16 0.91
C LEU A 9 4.62 7.66 1.16
N LEU A 10 3.52 7.06 0.71
CA LEU A 10 3.32 5.62 0.81
C LEU A 10 4.37 4.87 -0.01
N SER A 11 4.64 5.34 -1.23
CA SER A 11 5.67 4.76 -2.10
C SER A 11 7.06 4.88 -1.47
N LEU A 12 7.37 6.03 -0.85
CA LEU A 12 8.62 6.24 -0.11
C LEU A 12 8.74 5.31 1.09
N PHE A 13 7.66 5.14 1.85
CA PHE A 13 7.61 4.21 2.98
C PHE A 13 7.92 2.78 2.53
N GLU A 14 7.25 2.29 1.50
CA GLU A 14 7.47 0.93 0.98
C GLU A 14 8.89 0.73 0.45
N ALA A 15 9.38 1.67 -0.37
CA ALA A 15 10.74 1.62 -0.92
C ALA A 15 11.81 1.62 0.19
N SER A 16 11.55 2.29 1.31
CA SER A 16 12.48 2.33 2.43
C SER A 16 12.74 0.97 3.08
N TYR A 17 11.86 -0.03 2.91
CA TYR A 17 12.05 -1.38 3.43
C TYR A 17 12.91 -2.29 2.55
N LEU A 18 13.34 -1.81 1.39
CA LEU A 18 14.32 -2.47 0.53
C LEU A 18 15.77 -2.14 0.95
N SER A 19 15.95 -1.52 2.12
CA SER A 19 17.24 -1.06 2.60
C SER A 19 18.18 -2.21 2.98
N GLU A 20 19.43 -2.12 2.57
CA GLU A 20 20.52 -2.99 3.02
C GLU A 20 21.22 -2.43 4.28
N GLU A 21 22.10 -3.22 4.89
CA GLU A 21 22.93 -2.75 6.00
C GLU A 21 23.72 -1.48 5.59
N ASP A 22 23.79 -0.49 6.49
CA ASP A 22 24.43 0.84 6.33
C ASP A 22 23.68 1.92 5.53
N GLU A 23 22.47 1.67 5.02
CA GLU A 23 21.67 2.68 4.29
C GLU A 23 20.90 3.66 5.21
N ASN A 24 21.62 4.54 5.91
CA ASN A 24 21.07 5.52 6.86
C ASN A 24 19.97 6.43 6.24
N ILE A 25 20.06 6.74 4.94
CA ILE A 25 19.07 7.61 4.28
C ILE A 25 17.68 6.96 4.19
N LEU A 26 17.61 5.64 3.99
CA LEU A 26 16.33 4.92 3.90
C LEU A 26 15.70 4.76 5.28
N GLU A 27 16.51 4.63 6.35
CA GLU A 27 15.99 4.67 7.71
C GLU A 27 15.35 6.03 8.04
N VAL A 28 16.01 7.14 7.65
CA VAL A 28 15.46 8.49 7.80
C VAL A 28 14.18 8.65 6.97
N ALA A 29 14.18 8.18 5.72
CA ALA A 29 13.00 8.22 4.86
C ALA A 29 11.82 7.43 5.45
N ARG A 30 12.08 6.25 6.02
CA ARG A 30 11.08 5.41 6.67
C ARG A 30 10.44 6.14 7.85
N LYS A 31 11.26 6.71 8.74
CA LYS A 31 10.79 7.48 9.91
C LYS A 31 9.97 8.69 9.48
N PHE A 32 10.47 9.44 8.49
CA PHE A 32 9.75 10.57 7.92
C PHE A 32 8.38 10.16 7.38
N ALA A 33 8.34 9.20 6.46
CA ALA A 33 7.10 8.76 5.82
C ALA A 33 6.09 8.21 6.83
N THR A 34 6.55 7.41 7.81
CA THR A 34 5.70 6.85 8.88
C THR A 34 4.95 7.94 9.65
N ILE A 35 5.66 9.00 10.08
CA ILE A 35 5.07 10.10 10.84
C ILE A 35 3.96 10.79 10.03
N TYR A 36 4.20 11.07 8.76
CA TYR A 36 3.24 11.78 7.92
C TYR A 36 2.06 10.90 7.53
N LEU A 37 2.28 9.61 7.23
CA LEU A 37 1.20 8.67 6.95
C LEU A 37 0.27 8.50 8.15
N GLN A 38 0.82 8.28 9.36
CA GLN A 38 0.02 8.15 10.59
C GLN A 38 -0.82 9.40 10.88
N LYS A 39 -0.27 10.60 10.68
CA LYS A 39 -0.99 11.86 10.88
C LYS A 39 -2.15 12.07 9.91
N ASN A 40 -2.11 11.44 8.73
CA ASN A 40 -3.07 11.68 7.65
C ASN A 40 -4.00 10.48 7.37
N ILE A 41 -3.99 9.44 8.22
CA ILE A 41 -4.92 8.29 8.16
C ILE A 41 -6.42 8.69 8.17
N VAL A 42 -6.74 9.89 8.63
CA VAL A 42 -8.12 10.39 8.85
C VAL A 42 -8.84 10.78 7.55
N GLN A 43 -8.26 10.59 6.36
CA GLN A 43 -8.93 10.88 5.09
C GLN A 43 -9.79 9.72 4.54
N GLN A 44 -10.26 8.82 5.41
CA GLN A 44 -10.99 7.60 5.02
C GLN A 44 -12.15 7.86 4.05
N ASP A 45 -12.89 8.96 4.25
CA ASP A 45 -14.07 9.28 3.44
C ASP A 45 -13.75 9.78 2.03
N LYS A 46 -12.55 10.35 1.80
CA LYS A 46 -12.18 10.95 0.50
C LYS A 46 -11.46 9.98 -0.41
N ALA A 47 -10.69 9.05 0.15
CA ALA A 47 -9.87 8.11 -0.60
C ALA A 47 -9.81 6.74 0.11
N PRO A 48 -10.92 5.98 0.13
CA PRO A 48 -11.02 4.74 0.90
C PRO A 48 -9.98 3.69 0.50
N PHE A 49 -9.72 3.55 -0.81
CA PHE A 49 -8.66 2.68 -1.34
C PHE A 49 -7.28 3.04 -0.75
N LEU A 50 -6.90 4.31 -0.82
CA LEU A 50 -5.60 4.78 -0.34
C LEU A 50 -5.49 4.62 1.18
N SER A 51 -6.56 4.91 1.92
CA SER A 51 -6.58 4.73 3.37
C SER A 51 -6.36 3.28 3.78
N MET A 52 -6.97 2.32 3.06
CA MET A 52 -6.75 0.89 3.30
C MET A 52 -5.29 0.51 3.03
N MET A 53 -4.72 0.98 1.91
CA MET A 53 -3.32 0.74 1.55
C MET A 53 -2.35 1.29 2.60
N ILE A 54 -2.55 2.52 3.06
CA ILE A 54 -1.72 3.14 4.11
C ILE A 54 -1.80 2.34 5.42
N SER A 55 -3.01 2.00 5.86
CA SER A 55 -3.21 1.27 7.12
C SER A 55 -2.55 -0.11 7.08
N HIS A 56 -2.71 -0.81 5.95
CA HIS A 56 -2.10 -2.11 5.72
C HIS A 56 -0.57 -2.01 5.67
N SER A 57 -0.02 -1.05 4.95
CA SER A 57 1.44 -0.86 4.83
C SER A 57 2.09 -0.54 6.18
N LEU A 58 1.42 0.28 7.01
CA LEU A 58 1.91 0.63 8.36
C LEU A 58 1.86 -0.54 9.36
N GLU A 59 0.99 -1.53 9.15
CA GLU A 59 0.98 -2.77 9.94
C GLU A 59 2.19 -3.65 9.58
N LEU A 60 2.41 -3.86 8.29
CA LEU A 60 3.55 -4.57 7.74
C LEU A 60 3.76 -4.10 6.29
N PRO A 61 4.97 -3.69 5.90
CA PRO A 61 5.26 -3.24 4.54
C PRO A 61 5.19 -4.41 3.55
N LEU A 62 4.90 -4.10 2.28
CA LEU A 62 4.74 -5.08 1.20
C LEU A 62 5.96 -5.99 1.04
N HIS A 63 7.17 -5.45 1.22
CA HIS A 63 8.41 -6.23 1.09
C HIS A 63 8.52 -7.38 2.10
N LEU A 64 7.83 -7.27 3.25
CA LEU A 64 7.87 -8.27 4.31
C LEU A 64 6.65 -9.22 4.29
N ARG A 65 5.76 -9.07 3.30
CA ARG A 65 4.52 -9.86 3.19
C ARG A 65 4.67 -11.06 2.27
N VAL A 66 3.95 -12.14 2.59
CA VAL A 66 3.83 -13.31 1.72
C VAL A 66 2.72 -13.05 0.70
N LEU A 67 3.10 -12.75 -0.55
CA LEU A 67 2.19 -12.35 -1.63
C LEU A 67 0.96 -13.25 -1.78
N ARG A 68 1.13 -14.58 -1.69
CA ARG A 68 0.03 -15.53 -1.88
C ARG A 68 -1.04 -15.43 -0.80
N TRP A 69 -0.66 -15.11 0.44
CA TRP A 69 -1.60 -14.96 1.55
C TRP A 69 -2.38 -13.65 1.44
N GLU A 70 -1.75 -12.61 0.92
CA GLU A 70 -2.36 -11.29 0.73
C GLU A 70 -3.22 -11.19 -0.55
N THR A 71 -3.12 -12.16 -1.46
CA THR A 71 -3.73 -12.05 -2.79
C THR A 71 -5.23 -11.75 -2.73
N ARG A 72 -5.97 -12.43 -1.84
CA ARG A 72 -7.39 -12.17 -1.64
C ARG A 72 -7.66 -10.74 -1.16
N TRP A 73 -6.89 -10.27 -0.19
CA TRP A 73 -7.02 -8.92 0.33
C TRP A 73 -6.78 -7.88 -0.77
N PHE A 74 -5.74 -8.05 -1.59
CA PHE A 74 -5.46 -7.16 -2.72
C PHE A 74 -6.58 -7.16 -3.78
N ILE A 75 -7.18 -8.31 -4.08
CA ILE A 75 -8.33 -8.40 -4.99
C ILE A 75 -9.51 -7.58 -4.44
N GLU A 76 -9.84 -7.76 -3.16
CA GLU A 76 -10.95 -7.05 -2.50
C GLU A 76 -10.69 -5.54 -2.40
N VAL A 77 -9.44 -5.13 -2.19
CA VAL A 77 -9.03 -3.72 -2.14
C VAL A 77 -9.04 -3.09 -3.54
N TYR A 78 -8.52 -3.79 -4.55
CA TYR A 78 -8.52 -3.31 -5.93
C TYR A 78 -9.95 -3.13 -6.47
N GLU A 79 -10.88 -3.99 -6.05
CA GLU A 79 -12.32 -3.85 -6.37
C GLU A 79 -12.93 -2.53 -5.90
N ARG A 80 -12.38 -1.92 -4.84
CA ARG A 80 -12.85 -0.64 -4.29
C ARG A 80 -12.16 0.57 -4.91
N LYS A 81 -11.17 0.37 -5.79
CA LYS A 81 -10.43 1.47 -6.42
C LYS A 81 -11.30 2.17 -7.47
N GLN A 82 -11.39 3.50 -7.37
CA GLN A 82 -12.03 4.30 -8.41
C GLN A 82 -11.26 4.16 -9.74
N GLY A 83 -11.98 3.91 -10.83
CA GLY A 83 -11.37 3.70 -12.15
C GLY A 83 -10.65 2.36 -12.30
N MET A 84 -10.94 1.38 -11.44
CA MET A 84 -10.45 0.00 -11.59
C MET A 84 -10.81 -0.59 -12.97
N ASN A 85 -9.90 -1.38 -13.54
CA ASN A 85 -10.13 -2.10 -14.78
C ASN A 85 -10.85 -3.44 -14.51
N PRO A 86 -12.10 -3.61 -14.97
CA PRO A 86 -12.90 -4.80 -14.68
C PRO A 86 -12.29 -6.08 -15.23
N LEU A 87 -11.62 -6.03 -16.38
CA LEU A 87 -10.95 -7.19 -16.97
C LEU A 87 -9.77 -7.64 -16.11
N LEU A 88 -9.04 -6.70 -15.50
CA LEU A 88 -7.95 -7.02 -14.58
C LEU A 88 -8.49 -7.65 -13.28
N LEU A 89 -9.61 -7.14 -12.75
CA LEU A 89 -10.24 -7.73 -11.58
C LEU A 89 -10.72 -9.17 -11.86
N GLU A 90 -11.39 -9.38 -13.00
CA GLU A 90 -11.88 -10.71 -13.40
C GLU A 90 -10.72 -11.70 -13.55
N LEU A 91 -9.66 -11.29 -14.24
CA LEU A 91 -8.44 -12.09 -14.37
C LEU A 91 -7.87 -12.48 -12.99
N ALA A 92 -7.75 -11.53 -12.07
CA ALA A 92 -7.22 -11.78 -10.73
C ALA A 92 -8.12 -12.75 -9.92
N LYS A 93 -9.44 -12.62 -10.02
CA LYS A 93 -10.39 -13.54 -9.36
C LYS A 93 -10.31 -14.96 -9.93
N LEU A 94 -10.17 -15.12 -11.25
CA LEU A 94 -10.02 -16.42 -11.89
C LEU A 94 -8.70 -17.09 -11.51
N ASP A 95 -7.58 -16.36 -11.57
CA ASP A 95 -6.26 -16.87 -11.20
C ASP A 95 -6.21 -17.32 -9.73
N PHE A 96 -6.78 -16.52 -8.82
CA PHE A 96 -6.84 -16.87 -7.40
C PHE A 96 -7.57 -18.20 -7.13
N ASN A 97 -8.69 -18.42 -7.82
CA ASN A 97 -9.55 -19.60 -7.64
C ASN A 97 -9.03 -20.87 -8.35
N ASN A 98 -8.12 -20.75 -9.31
CA ASN A 98 -7.62 -21.86 -10.12
C ASN A 98 -6.32 -22.50 -9.58
N VAL A 99 -5.88 -22.11 -8.38
CA VAL A 99 -4.66 -22.59 -7.71
C VAL A 99 -5.02 -23.37 -6.46
#